data_AF-A0A951CKK9-F1
#
_entry.id   AF-A0A951CKK9-F1
#
_cell.length_a   1.000
_cell.length_b   1.000
_cell.length_c   1.000
_cell.angle_alpha   90.00
_cell.angle_beta   90.00
_cell.angle_gamma   90.00
#
_symmetry.space_group_name_H-M   'P 1'
#
loop_
_entity.id
_entity.type
_entity.pdbx_description
1 polymer ?
#
loop_
_entity_poly.entity_id
_entity_poly.type
_entity_poly.pdbx_seq_one_letter_code
_entity_poly.pdbx_strand_id
1 'polypeptide(L)'
;AISPDSVGKTIAGATIKGQGNDLVLDTISFYKPKEPGAYPIVLATYQIVCSKYQDPAVGKAVKAFLQTTIGPGQNGLADNGYIPIPAAFKSRLTTAINALS
;
A
#
# COMPACT_ATOMS: atom_id res chain seq x y z
N ALA A 1 3.89 -14.29 -16.21
CA ALA A 1 5.24 -14.24 -15.61
C ALA A 1 5.25 -13.20 -14.50
N ILE A 2 6.13 -13.33 -13.50
CA ILE A 2 6.26 -12.31 -12.45
C ILE A 2 6.87 -11.03 -13.04
N SER A 3 6.25 -9.90 -12.73
CA SER A 3 6.64 -8.55 -13.18
C SER A 3 5.88 -7.50 -12.36
N PRO A 4 6.36 -6.24 -12.31
CA PRO A 4 5.63 -5.14 -11.68
C PRO A 4 4.20 -4.97 -12.21
N ASP A 5 3.98 -5.14 -13.51
CA ASP A 5 2.64 -5.08 -14.12
C ASP A 5 1.73 -6.22 -13.63
N SER A 6 2.20 -7.47 -13.73
CA SER A 6 1.43 -8.65 -13.32
C SER A 6 1.05 -8.65 -11.84
N VAL A 7 1.92 -8.13 -10.96
CA VAL A 7 1.63 -8.03 -9.52
C VAL A 7 0.78 -6.78 -9.24
N GLY A 8 1.03 -5.69 -9.95
CA GLY A 8 0.21 -4.48 -9.89
C GLY A 8 -1.26 -4.76 -10.20
N LYS A 9 -1.54 -5.62 -11.20
CA LYS A 9 -2.89 -6.12 -11.52
C LYS A 9 -3.53 -6.85 -10.34
N THR A 10 -2.78 -7.71 -9.64
CA THR A 10 -3.27 -8.41 -8.44
C THR A 10 -3.62 -7.43 -7.32
N ILE A 11 -2.75 -6.45 -7.06
CA ILE A 11 -2.96 -5.44 -6.00
C ILE A 11 -4.12 -4.50 -6.37
N ALA A 12 -4.29 -4.14 -7.64
CA ALA A 12 -5.39 -3.30 -8.09
C ALA A 12 -6.76 -3.98 -7.91
N GLY A 13 -6.80 -5.32 -8.00
CA GLY A 13 -8.00 -6.11 -7.69
C GLY A 13 -8.25 -6.34 -6.20
N ALA A 14 -7.40 -5.84 -5.31
CA ALA A 14 -7.54 -6.02 -3.86
C ALA A 14 -8.84 -5.37 -3.36
N THR A 15 -9.63 -6.13 -2.61
CA THR A 15 -10.73 -5.55 -1.83
C THR A 15 -10.21 -5.06 -0.50
N ILE A 16 -10.56 -3.84 -0.09
CA ILE A 16 -10.26 -3.33 1.26
C ILE A 16 -11.47 -3.61 2.15
N LYS A 17 -11.27 -4.40 3.20
CA LYS A 17 -12.29 -4.77 4.20
C LYS A 17 -12.29 -3.87 5.44
N GLY A 18 -11.25 -3.06 5.62
CA GLY A 18 -11.15 -2.12 6.73
C GLY A 18 -12.12 -0.93 6.60
N GLN A 19 -12.32 -0.21 7.71
CA GLN A 19 -13.22 0.94 7.78
C GLN A 19 -12.42 2.25 7.82
N GLY A 20 -12.94 3.29 7.17
CA GLY A 20 -12.29 4.60 7.13
C GLY A 20 -10.88 4.52 6.51
N ASN A 21 -9.88 4.89 7.32
CA ASN A 21 -8.46 4.90 6.92
C ASN A 21 -7.71 3.61 7.28
N ASP A 22 -8.40 2.61 7.85
CA ASP A 22 -7.83 1.29 8.04
C ASP A 22 -7.87 0.50 6.73
N LEU A 23 -6.71 0.13 6.20
CA LEU A 23 -6.54 -0.46 4.88
C LEU A 23 -6.32 -1.98 4.94
N VAL A 24 -7.12 -2.68 5.74
CA VAL A 24 -7.11 -4.15 5.80
C VAL A 24 -7.43 -4.72 4.42
N LEU A 25 -6.49 -5.44 3.81
CA LEU A 25 -6.69 -6.08 2.51
C LEU A 25 -7.34 -7.45 2.64
N ASP A 26 -8.30 -7.72 1.77
CA ASP A 26 -8.79 -9.07 1.51
C ASP A 26 -7.83 -9.83 0.60
N THR A 27 -6.87 -10.52 1.22
CA THR A 27 -5.85 -11.26 0.49
C THR A 27 -6.39 -12.52 -0.20
N ILE A 28 -7.65 -12.94 0.07
CA ILE A 28 -8.28 -14.06 -0.65
C ILE A 28 -8.26 -13.81 -2.17
N SER A 29 -8.49 -12.56 -2.57
CA SER A 29 -8.46 -12.14 -3.97
C SER A 29 -7.09 -12.27 -4.63
N PHE A 30 -6.00 -12.29 -3.86
CA PHE A 30 -4.64 -12.42 -4.38
C PHE A 30 -4.35 -13.82 -4.86
N TYR A 31 -4.75 -14.83 -4.09
CA TYR A 31 -4.47 -16.23 -4.40
C TYR A 31 -5.35 -16.78 -5.53
N LYS A 32 -6.44 -16.08 -5.87
CA LYS A 32 -7.37 -16.43 -6.96
C LYS A 32 -7.75 -15.18 -7.78
N PRO A 33 -6.78 -14.53 -8.43
CA PRO A 33 -7.05 -13.29 -9.16
C PRO A 33 -7.89 -13.61 -10.39
N LYS A 34 -8.90 -12.79 -10.66
CA LYS A 34 -9.78 -12.94 -11.83
C LYS A 34 -9.28 -12.17 -13.06
N GLU A 35 -8.37 -11.23 -12.85
CA GLU A 35 -7.83 -10.38 -13.91
C GLU A 35 -6.78 -11.14 -14.74
N PRO A 36 -6.93 -11.21 -16.09
CA PRO A 36 -5.95 -11.86 -16.95
C PRO A 36 -4.54 -11.29 -16.78
N GLY A 37 -3.57 -12.19 -16.64
CA GLY A 37 -2.15 -11.83 -16.47
C GLY A 37 -1.76 -11.38 -15.06
N ALA A 38 -2.69 -11.42 -14.09
CA ALA A 38 -2.38 -11.18 -12.68
C ALA A 38 -1.53 -12.31 -12.08
N TYR A 39 -0.57 -11.95 -11.23
CA TYR A 39 0.30 -12.91 -10.54
C TYR A 39 -0.23 -13.24 -9.13
N PRO A 40 -0.50 -14.50 -8.79
CA PRO A 40 -1.29 -14.84 -7.60
C PRO A 40 -0.50 -14.94 -6.27
N ILE A 41 0.84 -14.93 -6.32
CA ILE A 41 1.69 -15.09 -5.13
C ILE A 41 2.24 -13.72 -4.74
N VAL A 42 1.52 -13.01 -3.88
CA VAL A 42 1.85 -11.63 -3.46
C VAL A 42 1.78 -11.52 -1.95
N LEU A 43 2.82 -10.93 -1.35
CA LEU A 43 2.84 -10.58 0.06
C LEU A 43 2.70 -9.06 0.21
N ALA A 44 1.69 -8.61 0.95
CA ALA A 44 1.53 -7.21 1.31
C ALA A 44 2.32 -6.90 2.59
N THR A 45 3.26 -5.97 2.51
CA THR A 45 3.95 -5.43 3.70
C THR A 45 3.14 -4.28 4.27
N TYR A 46 2.84 -4.35 5.56
CA TYR A 46 2.04 -3.33 6.25
C TYR A 46 2.90 -2.43 7.13
N GLN A 47 2.46 -1.17 7.23
CA GLN A 47 2.88 -0.27 8.29
C GLN A 47 1.66 0.01 9.17
N ILE A 48 1.77 -0.27 10.46
CA ILE A 48 0.70 -0.04 11.44
C ILE A 48 1.09 1.18 12.27
N VAL A 49 0.22 2.17 12.32
CA VAL A 49 0.49 3.48 12.95
C VAL A 49 -0.73 3.95 13.74
N CYS A 50 -0.53 4.81 14.74
CA CYS A 50 -1.63 5.45 15.45
C CYS A 50 -2.32 6.47 14.54
N SER A 51 -3.66 6.53 14.55
CA SER A 51 -4.40 7.60 13.86
C SER A 51 -4.20 8.97 14.51
N LYS A 52 -4.01 8.97 15.84
CA LYS A 52 -3.75 10.17 16.64
C LYS A 52 -2.62 9.92 17.61
N TYR A 53 -1.65 10.83 17.64
CA TYR A 53 -0.49 10.78 18.53
C TYR A 53 -0.69 11.69 19.74
N GLN A 54 -0.16 11.27 20.89
CA GLN A 54 -0.13 12.10 22.09
C GLN A 54 0.88 13.24 21.94
N ASP A 55 2.03 12.96 21.34
CA ASP A 55 3.05 13.95 20.97
C ASP A 55 2.85 14.38 19.50
N PRO A 56 2.46 15.64 19.24
CA PRO A 56 2.27 16.15 17.88
C PRO A 56 3.55 16.12 17.02
N ALA A 57 4.73 16.23 17.64
CA ALA A 57 6.00 16.17 16.91
C ALA A 57 6.24 14.76 16.34
N VAL A 58 5.91 13.73 17.12
CA VAL A 58 5.95 12.33 16.67
C VAL A 58 4.94 12.09 15.55
N GLY A 59 3.70 12.57 15.71
CA GLY A 59 2.67 12.45 14.67
C GLY A 59 3.08 13.09 13.35
N LYS A 60 3.68 14.29 13.41
CA LYS A 60 4.24 14.97 12.23
C LYS A 60 5.37 14.17 11.59
N ALA A 61 6.28 13.60 12.38
CA ALA A 61 7.39 12.79 11.87
C ALA A 61 6.90 11.50 11.18
N VAL A 62 5.95 10.78 11.78
CA VAL A 62 5.37 9.56 11.18
C VAL A 62 4.65 9.90 9.88
N LYS A 63 3.85 10.97 9.85
CA LYS A 63 3.17 11.43 8.64
C LYS A 63 4.16 11.75 7.52
N ALA A 64 5.23 12.49 7.82
CA ALA A 64 6.28 12.82 6.84
C ALA A 64 7.02 11.57 6.33
N PHE A 65 7.32 10.61 7.22
CA PHE A 65 7.93 9.33 6.84
C PHE A 65 7.05 8.54 5.87
N LEU A 66 5.76 8.42 6.15
CA LEU A 66 4.84 7.68 5.29
C LEU A 66 4.62 8.39 3.94
N GLN A 67 4.50 9.73 3.93
CA GLN A 67 4.43 10.52 2.68
C GLN A 67 5.68 10.30 1.81
N THR A 68 6.85 10.23 2.43
CA THR A 68 8.12 9.95 1.72
C THR A 68 8.12 8.51 1.20
N THR A 69 7.67 7.55 1.99
CA THR A 69 7.58 6.12 1.63
C THR A 69 6.70 5.89 0.40
N ILE A 70 5.53 6.51 0.32
CA ILE A 70 4.62 6.38 -0.84
C ILE A 70 4.97 7.32 -2.02
N GLY A 71 5.94 8.21 -1.81
CA GLY A 71 6.47 9.17 -2.77
C GLY A 71 7.84 8.72 -3.30
N PRO A 72 8.92 9.49 -3.05
CA PRO A 72 10.27 9.14 -3.51
C PRO A 72 10.77 7.77 -3.08
N GLY A 73 10.29 7.24 -1.94
CA GLY A 73 10.65 5.91 -1.44
C GLY A 73 10.21 4.75 -2.33
N GLN A 74 9.40 5.00 -3.37
CA GLN A 74 9.03 3.99 -4.37
C GLN A 74 10.07 3.80 -5.48
N ASN A 75 11.02 4.73 -5.61
CA ASN A 75 12.05 4.69 -6.65
C ASN A 75 13.02 3.52 -6.39
N GLY A 76 13.31 2.73 -7.42
CA GLY A 76 14.26 1.59 -7.34
C GLY A 76 13.75 0.35 -6.61
N LEU A 77 12.50 0.32 -6.14
CA LEU A 77 11.92 -0.88 -5.48
C LEU A 77 11.91 -2.10 -6.40
N ALA A 78 11.57 -1.91 -7.68
CA ALA A 78 11.53 -2.96 -8.69
C ALA A 78 12.90 -3.65 -8.88
N ASP A 79 13.98 -2.86 -8.85
CA ASP A 79 15.34 -3.36 -8.99
C ASP A 79 15.77 -4.23 -7.80
N ASN A 80 15.07 -4.10 -6.67
CA ASN A 80 15.28 -4.86 -5.43
C ASN A 80 14.23 -5.99 -5.24
N GLY A 81 13.45 -6.31 -6.27
CA GLY A 81 12.44 -7.39 -6.22
C GLY A 81 11.14 -7.01 -5.51
N TYR A 82 10.94 -5.75 -5.13
CA TYR A 82 9.68 -5.24 -4.62
C TYR A 82 8.81 -4.69 -5.76
N ILE A 83 7.51 -4.58 -5.51
CA ILE A 83 6.58 -4.02 -6.48
C ILE A 83 6.16 -2.62 -6.02
N PRO A 84 6.40 -1.57 -6.81
CA PRO A 84 5.92 -0.23 -6.50
C PRO A 84 4.39 -0.20 -6.32
N ILE A 85 3.93 0.65 -5.41
CA ILE A 85 2.51 0.81 -5.11
C ILE A 85 1.77 1.27 -6.39
N PRO A 86 0.72 0.54 -6.81
CA PRO A 86 -0.08 0.96 -7.96
C PRO A 86 -0.74 2.32 -7.76
N ALA A 87 -0.88 3.10 -8.83
CA ALA A 87 -1.47 4.44 -8.77
C ALA A 87 -2.89 4.44 -8.14
N ALA A 88 -3.71 3.44 -8.47
CA ALA A 88 -5.04 3.25 -7.90
C ALA A 88 -5.03 3.13 -6.37
N PHE A 89 -3.97 2.53 -5.80
CA PHE A 89 -3.83 2.33 -4.37
C PHE A 89 -3.19 3.53 -3.66
N LYS A 90 -2.32 4.26 -4.36
CA LYS A 90 -1.60 5.43 -3.83
C LYS A 90 -2.53 6.55 -3.35
N SER A 91 -3.63 6.81 -4.05
CA SER A 91 -4.61 7.83 -3.63
C SER A 91 -5.20 7.51 -2.26
N ARG A 92 -5.58 6.24 -2.03
CA ARG A 92 -6.17 5.80 -0.77
C ARG A 92 -5.17 5.86 0.39
N LEU A 93 -3.92 5.47 0.15
CA LEU A 93 -2.82 5.66 1.11
C LEU A 93 -2.59 7.13 1.44
N THR A 94 -2.60 8.00 0.43
CA THR A 94 -2.39 9.44 0.61
C THR A 94 -3.46 10.03 1.53
N THR A 95 -4.73 9.68 1.33
CA THR A 95 -5.83 10.10 2.21
C THR A 95 -5.63 9.62 3.65
N ALA A 96 -5.31 8.34 3.86
CA ALA A 96 -5.09 7.77 5.18
C ALA A 96 -3.93 8.44 5.93
N ILE A 97 -2.80 8.64 5.25
CA ILE A 97 -1.60 9.28 5.81
C ILE A 97 -1.89 10.76 6.13
N ASN A 98 -2.64 11.46 5.28
CA ASN A 98 -2.96 12.86 5.51
C ASN A 98 -3.89 13.08 6.71
N ALA A 99 -4.68 12.07 7.09
CA ALA A 99 -5.55 12.11 8.25
C ALA A 99 -4.83 11.89 9.59
N LEU A 100 -3.55 11.49 9.58
CA LEU A 100 -2.76 11.34 10.81
C LEU A 100 -2.56 12.71 11.49
N SER A 101 -2.72 12.72 12.82
CA SER A 101 -2.64 13.91 13.68
C SER A 101 -1.85 13.68 14.95
#